data_AF-A0A411DV29-F1
#
_entry.id   AF-A0A411DV29-F1
#
_cell.length_a   1.000
_cell.length_b   1.000
_cell.length_c   1.000
_cell.angle_alpha   90.00
_cell.angle_beta   90.00
_cell.angle_gamma   90.00
#
_symmetry.space_group_name_H-M   'P 1'
#
loop_
_entity.id
_entity.type
_entity.pdbx_description
1 polymer ?
#
loop_
_entity_poly.entity_id
_entity_poly.type
_entity_poly.pdbx_seq_one_letter_code
_entity_poly.pdbx_strand_id
1 'polypeptide(L)'
;VVGNYWPPQYTVMDADTPKALKVVSRRGMTVDGEMHPEPRVASFVASFTKPEWLVNIKESRQILLVDYSDIKNRTATTIGSAKFLHDGGWD
;
A
#
# COMPACT_ATOMS: atom_id res chain seq x y z
N VAL A 1 0.82 3.63 -9.36
CA VAL A 1 0.01 2.88 -8.37
C VAL A 1 -1.23 3.69 -8.04
N VAL A 2 -2.34 3.04 -7.71
CA VAL A 2 -3.60 3.68 -7.30
C VAL A 2 -4.04 3.08 -5.97
N GLY A 3 -4.39 3.92 -5.00
CA GLY A 3 -4.96 3.51 -3.71
C GLY A 3 -6.46 3.76 -3.67
N ASN A 4 -7.22 2.81 -3.13
CA ASN A 4 -8.67 2.92 -3.00
C ASN A 4 -9.09 2.87 -1.53
N TYR A 5 -10.16 3.61 -1.22
CA TYR A 5 -10.89 3.44 0.04
C TYR A 5 -11.81 2.24 -0.05
N TRP A 6 -12.60 2.15 -1.13
CA TRP A 6 -13.50 1.03 -1.38
C TRP A 6 -13.40 0.52 -2.84
N PRO A 7 -13.32 -0.81 -3.05
CA PRO A 7 -12.93 -1.80 -2.05
C PRO A 7 -11.53 -1.49 -1.50
N PRO A 8 -11.19 -1.93 -0.26
CA PRO A 8 -9.91 -1.64 0.37
C PRO A 8 -8.78 -2.37 -0.36
N GLN A 9 -8.11 -1.68 -1.29
CA GLN A 9 -7.09 -2.26 -2.15
C GLN A 9 -6.15 -1.19 -2.72
N TYR A 10 -4.98 -1.62 -3.19
CA TYR A 10 -4.20 -0.84 -4.15
C TYR A 10 -4.04 -1.62 -5.46
N THR A 11 -3.92 -0.86 -6.55
CA THR A 11 -3.74 -1.39 -7.90
C THR A 11 -2.43 -0.89 -8.49
N VAL A 12 -1.65 -1.81 -9.04
CA VAL A 12 -0.51 -1.49 -9.90
C VAL A 12 -1.00 -1.53 -11.33
N MET A 13 -0.76 -0.45 -12.05
CA MET A 13 -1.19 -0.25 -13.43
C MET A 13 0.04 -0.06 -14.30
N ASP A 14 -0.12 -0.37 -15.58
CA ASP A 14 0.81 0.04 -16.61
C ASP A 14 0.85 1.57 -16.67
N ALA A 15 2.02 2.15 -16.98
CA ALA A 15 2.20 3.60 -16.94
C ALA A 15 1.62 4.30 -18.18
N ASP A 16 1.71 3.64 -19.34
CA ASP A 16 1.32 4.20 -20.63
C ASP A 16 -0.12 3.85 -21.01
N THR A 17 -0.70 2.82 -20.39
CA THR A 17 -2.04 2.32 -20.68
C THR A 17 -2.90 2.20 -19.42
N PRO A 18 -4.24 2.23 -19.52
CA PRO A 18 -5.12 2.04 -18.36
C PRO A 18 -5.18 0.58 -17.87
N LYS A 19 -4.24 -0.27 -18.29
CA LYS A 19 -4.25 -1.71 -17.98
C LYS A 19 -3.85 -1.94 -16.53
N ALA A 20 -4.71 -2.63 -15.77
CA ALA A 20 -4.35 -3.13 -14.46
C ALA A 20 -3.37 -4.32 -14.59
N LEU A 21 -2.21 -4.20 -13.96
CA LEU A 21 -1.20 -5.27 -13.90
C LEU A 21 -1.42 -6.17 -12.68
N LYS A 22 -1.86 -5.58 -11.57
CA LYS A 22 -2.14 -6.31 -10.33
C LYS A 22 -3.09 -5.54 -9.43
N VAL A 23 -4.02 -6.25 -8.81
CA VAL A 23 -4.89 -5.74 -7.73
C VAL A 23 -4.53 -6.47 -6.44
N VAL A 24 -4.35 -5.73 -5.34
CA VAL A 24 -3.98 -6.30 -4.03
C VAL A 24 -4.95 -5.79 -2.97
N SER A 25 -5.74 -6.71 -2.41
CA SER A 25 -6.64 -6.42 -1.29
C SER A 25 -5.83 -6.00 -0.05
N ARG A 26 -6.43 -5.13 0.76
CA ARG A 26 -5.89 -4.69 2.04
C ARG A 26 -6.69 -5.09 3.26
N ARG A 27 -7.77 -5.86 3.07
CA ARG A 27 -8.41 -6.57 4.20
C ARG A 27 -7.38 -7.46 4.89
N GLY A 28 -7.35 -7.44 6.21
CA GLY A 28 -6.38 -8.25 6.94
C GLY A 28 -6.16 -7.79 8.38
N MET A 29 -5.09 -8.31 8.96
CA MET A 29 -4.73 -8.06 10.35
C MET A 29 -4.15 -6.66 10.53
N THR A 30 -4.53 -5.99 11.61
CA THR A 30 -3.89 -4.78 12.11
C THR A 30 -2.52 -5.11 12.74
N VAL A 31 -1.72 -4.08 13.02
CA VAL A 31 -0.48 -4.23 13.81
C VAL A 31 -0.71 -4.80 15.20
N ASP A 32 -1.91 -4.65 15.75
CA ASP A 32 -2.29 -5.16 17.07
C ASP A 32 -2.78 -6.63 17.00
N GLY A 33 -2.80 -7.23 15.80
CA GLY A 33 -3.22 -8.62 15.61
C GLY A 33 -4.74 -8.82 15.56
N GLU A 34 -5.51 -7.77 15.26
CA GLU A 34 -6.97 -7.86 15.10
C GLU A 34 -7.36 -7.85 13.61
N MET A 35 -8.38 -8.62 13.22
CA MET A 35 -8.86 -8.62 11.84
C MET A 35 -9.65 -7.34 11.55
N HIS A 36 -9.28 -6.59 10.50
CA HIS A 36 -10.00 -5.41 10.04
C HIS A 36 -10.53 -5.60 8.61
N PRO A 37 -11.84 -5.44 8.37
CA PRO A 37 -12.46 -5.74 7.07
C PRO A 37 -12.32 -4.62 6.04
N GLU A 38 -12.01 -3.40 6.47
CA GLU A 38 -11.91 -2.23 5.58
C GLU A 38 -10.66 -1.34 5.82
N PRO A 39 -9.43 -1.85 5.70
CA PRO A 39 -8.24 -1.02 5.80
C PRO A 39 -8.01 -0.24 4.50
N ARG A 40 -8.27 1.07 4.55
CA ARG A 40 -8.20 1.99 3.41
C ARG A 40 -6.75 2.33 3.08
N VAL A 41 -6.47 2.48 1.80
CA VAL A 41 -5.20 3.05 1.33
C VAL A 41 -5.34 4.57 1.40
N ALA A 42 -4.53 5.22 2.23
CA ALA A 42 -4.59 6.66 2.45
C ALA A 42 -3.67 7.41 1.49
N SER A 43 -2.36 7.36 1.74
CA SER A 43 -1.35 7.98 0.91
C SER A 43 -0.36 6.95 0.36
N PHE A 44 0.33 7.34 -0.71
CA PHE A 44 1.49 6.61 -1.20
C PHE A 44 2.52 7.58 -1.77
N VAL A 45 3.79 7.23 -1.65
CA VAL A 45 4.90 7.98 -2.24
C VAL A 45 5.89 7.04 -2.92
N ALA A 46 6.54 7.51 -3.98
CA ALA A 46 7.59 6.77 -4.66
C ALA A 46 8.94 7.11 -4.04
N SER A 47 9.76 6.09 -3.76
CA SER A 47 11.13 6.27 -3.32
C SER A 47 11.98 6.93 -4.41
N PHE A 48 12.91 7.80 -3.99
CA PHE A 48 13.88 8.44 -4.88
C PHE A 48 15.13 7.58 -5.15
N THR A 49 15.33 6.51 -4.37
CA THR A 49 16.58 5.73 -4.37
C THR A 49 16.38 4.26 -4.69
N LYS A 50 15.13 3.76 -4.61
CA LYS A 50 14.78 2.37 -4.86
C LYS A 50 13.52 2.29 -5.72
N PRO A 51 13.32 1.20 -6.47
CA PRO A 51 12.08 0.96 -7.18
C PRO A 51 10.98 0.51 -6.20
N GLU A 52 10.66 1.35 -5.22
CA GLU A 52 9.69 1.04 -4.16
C GLU A 52 8.64 2.14 -4.02
N TRP A 53 7.39 1.75 -3.81
CA TRP A 53 6.36 2.64 -3.27
C TRP A 53 6.21 2.41 -1.78
N LEU A 54 6.15 3.49 -1.01
CA LEU A 54 5.62 3.47 0.35
C LEU A 54 4.11 3.67 0.26
N VAL A 55 3.32 2.75 0.82
CA VAL A 55 1.86 2.77 0.78
C VAL A 55 1.30 2.68 2.20
N ASN A 56 0.54 3.69 2.62
CA ASN A 56 -0.05 3.73 3.96
C ASN A 56 -1.44 3.09 3.99
N ILE A 57 -1.63 2.18 4.94
CA ILE A 57 -2.90 1.50 5.22
C ILE A 57 -3.45 2.00 6.56
N LYS A 58 -4.55 2.74 6.49
CA LYS A 58 -5.06 3.61 7.56
C LYS A 58 -5.45 2.84 8.82
N GLU A 59 -6.44 1.97 8.73
CA GLU A 59 -7.02 1.31 9.89
C GLU A 59 -6.13 0.18 10.42
N SER A 60 -5.36 -0.49 9.55
CA SER A 60 -4.43 -1.54 9.99
C SER A 60 -3.13 -0.99 10.56
N ARG A 61 -2.87 0.32 10.43
CA ARG A 61 -1.64 1.01 10.84
C ARG A 61 -0.39 0.37 10.24
N GLN A 62 -0.46 0.05 8.95
CA GLN A 62 0.63 -0.59 8.23
C GLN A 62 1.17 0.37 7.19
N ILE A 63 2.49 0.39 7.05
CA ILE A 63 3.20 1.00 5.94
C ILE A 63 3.78 -0.14 5.12
N LEU A 64 3.46 -0.18 3.83
CA LEU A 64 3.98 -1.18 2.91
C LEU A 64 5.08 -0.55 2.07
N LEU A 65 6.26 -1.16 2.07
CA LEU A 65 7.29 -0.89 1.06
C LEU A 65 7.11 -1.92 -0.05
N VAL A 66 6.56 -1.47 -1.18
CA VAL A 66 6.18 -2.32 -2.31
C VAL A 66 7.22 -2.15 -3.41
N ASP A 67 8.09 -3.15 -3.58
CA ASP A 67 9.07 -3.19 -4.68
C ASP A 67 8.34 -3.36 -6.02
N TYR A 68 8.62 -2.55 -7.02
CA TYR A 68 8.01 -2.64 -8.34
C TYR A 68 8.99 -2.99 -9.47
N SER A 69 10.22 -3.39 -9.14
CA SER A 69 11.22 -3.85 -10.11
C SER A 69 10.80 -5.14 -10.83
N ASP A 70 10.13 -6.06 -10.14
CA ASP A 70 9.48 -7.25 -10.72
C ASP A 70 8.02 -7.35 -10.24
N ILE A 71 7.11 -6.89 -11.11
CA ILE A 71 5.67 -6.90 -10.83
C ILE A 71 5.10 -8.32 -10.70
N LYS A 72 5.74 -9.34 -11.29
CA LYS A 72 5.30 -10.75 -11.25
C LYS A 72 5.69 -11.41 -9.93
N ASN A 73 6.92 -11.20 -9.47
CA ASN A 73 7.47 -11.83 -8.25
C ASN A 73 7.63 -10.82 -7.09
N ARG A 74 6.62 -9.97 -6.95
CA ARG A 74 6.71 -8.80 -6.09
C ARG A 74 6.89 -9.16 -4.61
N THR A 75 7.83 -8.52 -3.95
CA THR A 75 7.97 -8.53 -2.49
C THR A 75 7.38 -7.24 -1.90
N ALA A 76 6.85 -7.34 -0.69
CA ALA A 76 6.46 -6.18 0.08
C ALA A 76 6.88 -6.35 1.54
N THR A 77 7.55 -5.35 2.09
CA THR A 77 7.84 -5.29 3.52
C THR A 77 6.72 -4.54 4.21
N THR A 78 6.18 -5.12 5.28
CA THR A 78 5.16 -4.47 6.12
C THR A 78 5.82 -3.94 7.38
N ILE A 79 5.64 -2.65 7.64
CA ILE A 79 6.13 -1.95 8.82
C ILE A 79 4.91 -1.48 9.61
N GLY A 80 4.91 -1.70 10.92
CA GLY A 80 3.85 -1.16 11.78
C GLY A 80 4.06 0.33 12.05
N SER A 81 2.98 1.11 12.01
CA SER A 81 3.00 2.54 12.34
C SER A 81 2.28 2.84 13.65
N ALA A 82 2.66 3.97 14.26
CA ALA A 82 1.92 4.53 15.38
C ALA A 82 0.51 4.97 14.95
N LYS A 83 -0.40 5.09 15.92
CA LYS A 83 -1.72 5.69 15.68
C LYS A 83 -1.52 7.07 15.02
N PHE A 84 -2.32 7.35 13.98
CA PHE A 84 -2.35 8.61 13.22
C PHE A 84 -1.23 8.86 12.19
N LEU A 85 -0.21 8.00 12.08
CA LEU A 85 0.89 8.20 11.12
C LEU A 85 0.60 7.59 9.73
N HIS A 86 -0.63 7.68 9.23
CA HIS A 86 -1.05 6.99 7.99
C HIS A 86 -1.47 7.93 6.86
N ASP A 87 -1.66 9.23 7.11
CA ASP A 87 -2.12 10.19 6.09
C ASP A 87 -0.97 11.06 5.51
N GLY A 88 0.26 10.95 6.04
CA GLY A 88 1.45 11.71 5.58
C GLY A 88 2.20 11.11 4.38
N GLY A 89 3.39 11.60 4.07
CA GLY A 89 4.23 11.13 2.97
C GLY A 89 5.70 11.51 3.15
N TRP A 90 6.10 12.63 2.54
CA TRP A 90 7.46 13.18 2.66
C TRP A 90 7.53 14.39 3.60
N ASP A 91 6.45 14.67 4.32
CA ASP A 91 6.31 15.77 5.28
C ASP A 91 6.78 15.43 6.71
#